data_AF-B5CMZ1-F1
#
_entry.id   AF-B5CMZ1-F1
#
_cell.length_a   1.000
_cell.length_b   1.000
_cell.length_c   1.000
_cell.angle_alpha   90.00
_cell.angle_beta   90.00
_cell.angle_gamma   90.00
#
_symmetry.space_group_name_H-M   'P 1'
#
loop_
_entity.id
_entity.type
_entity.pdbx_description
1 polymer ?
#
loop_
_entity_poly.entity_id
_entity_poly.type
_entity_poly.pdbx_seq_one_letter_code
_entity_poly.pdbx_strand_id
1 'polypeptide(L)' 'MDEYLTRNSVEFHAHSGYRLVGEFYDCGYKFGRWYNMVWMEKRINTDQKVLPVKWFGEYREELERLLEQQREEQE' A
#
# COMPACT_ATOMS: atom_id res chain seq x y z
N MET A 1 -4.41 -23.64 8.76
CA MET A 1 -3.74 -22.82 7.73
C MET A 1 -4.20 -23.35 6.38
N ASP A 2 -4.67 -22.47 5.50
CA ASP A 2 -4.93 -22.86 4.11
C ASP A 2 -3.61 -23.09 3.38
N GLU A 3 -3.57 -24.06 2.46
CA GLU A 3 -2.34 -24.45 1.74
C GLU A 3 -1.88 -23.38 0.74
N TYR A 4 -2.82 -22.62 0.17
CA TYR A 4 -2.55 -21.70 -0.93
C TYR A 4 -2.63 -20.22 -0.52
N LEU A 5 -3.28 -19.91 0.59
CA LEU A 5 -3.48 -18.52 1.04
C LEU A 5 -3.34 -18.37 2.56
N THR A 6 -2.21 -17.81 2.99
CA THR A 6 -1.99 -17.44 4.40
C THR A 6 -2.41 -16.00 4.68
N ARG A 7 -2.40 -15.60 5.95
CA ARG A 7 -2.68 -14.23 6.39
C ARG A 7 -1.49 -13.27 6.26
N ASN A 8 -0.34 -13.75 5.79
CA ASN A 8 0.92 -12.99 5.78
C ASN A 8 0.82 -11.64 5.06
N SER A 9 0.08 -11.57 3.94
CA SER A 9 -0.11 -10.29 3.23
C SER A 9 -0.88 -9.28 4.08
N VAL A 10 -1.96 -9.73 4.75
CA VAL A 10 -2.78 -8.85 5.61
C VAL A 10 -1.95 -8.33 6.78
N GLU A 11 -1.16 -9.21 7.40
CA GLU A 11 -0.28 -8.85 8.51
C GLU A 11 0.82 -7.89 8.06
N PHE A 12 1.46 -8.12 6.92
CA PHE A 12 2.47 -7.22 6.35
C PHE A 12 1.92 -5.80 6.11
N HIS A 13 0.74 -5.70 5.51
CA HIS A 13 0.10 -4.40 5.26
C HIS A 13 -0.31 -3.72 6.58
N ALA A 14 -0.83 -4.48 7.55
CA ALA A 14 -1.14 -3.93 8.88
C ALA A 14 0.08 -3.32 9.57
N HIS A 15 1.23 -4.02 9.57
CA HIS A 15 2.49 -3.47 10.10
C HIS A 15 2.96 -2.22 9.34
N SER A 16 2.62 -2.12 8.05
CA SER A 16 2.92 -0.95 7.22
C SER A 16 1.94 0.21 7.39
N GLY A 17 0.99 0.13 8.34
CA GLY A 17 0.02 1.18 8.64
C GLY A 17 -1.26 1.14 7.81
N TYR A 18 -1.54 0.03 7.13
CA TYR A 18 -2.85 -0.18 6.49
C TYR A 18 -3.88 -0.67 7.52
N ARG A 19 -5.16 -0.37 7.29
CA ARG A 19 -6.29 -0.89 8.06
C ARG A 19 -7.28 -1.62 7.15
N LEU A 20 -7.92 -2.67 7.67
CA LEU A 20 -9.01 -3.36 6.99
C LEU A 20 -10.22 -2.42 6.86
N VAL A 21 -10.80 -2.33 5.67
CA VAL A 21 -11.96 -1.46 5.38
C VAL A 21 -13.12 -2.18 4.69
N GLY A 22 -12.90 -3.41 4.22
CA GLY A 22 -13.97 -4.22 3.67
C GLY A 22 -13.55 -5.68 3.51
N GLU A 23 -14.54 -6.55 3.52
CA GLU A 23 -14.39 -7.96 3.23
C GLU A 23 -15.60 -8.42 2.40
N PHE A 24 -15.34 -9.03 1.26
CA PHE A 24 -16.33 -9.70 0.45
C PHE A 24 -16.20 -11.20 0.66
N TYR A 25 -17.30 -11.84 1.04
CA TYR A 25 -17.34 -13.25 1.38
C TYR A 25 -17.54 -14.10 0.13
N ASP A 26 -16.80 -15.22 0.04
CA ASP A 26 -16.94 -16.25 -0.99
C ASP A 26 -17.04 -15.71 -2.43
N CYS A 27 -16.24 -14.68 -2.74
CA CYS A 27 -16.34 -13.97 -4.02
C CYS A 27 -15.31 -14.41 -5.06
N GLY A 28 -14.28 -15.17 -4.66
CA GLY A 28 -13.27 -15.70 -5.57
C GLY A 28 -13.18 -17.21 -5.51
N TYR A 29 -13.39 -17.89 -6.64
CA TYR A 29 -13.20 -19.34 -6.73
C TYR A 29 -11.83 -19.70 -7.33
N LYS A 30 -11.00 -20.40 -6.57
CA LYS A 30 -9.66 -20.85 -7.01
C LYS A 30 -9.27 -22.13 -6.27
N PHE A 31 -8.49 -23.00 -6.89
CA PHE A 31 -8.00 -24.24 -6.27
C PHE A 31 -9.11 -25.11 -5.65
N GLY A 32 -10.30 -25.13 -6.28
CA GLY A 32 -11.44 -25.89 -5.79
C GLY A 32 -12.12 -25.30 -4.54
N ARG A 33 -11.86 -24.03 -4.21
CA ARG A 33 -12.29 -23.38 -2.97
C ARG A 33 -12.82 -21.98 -3.25
N TRP A 34 -13.78 -21.55 -2.45
CA TRP A 34 -14.20 -20.16 -2.38
C TRP A 34 -13.32 -19.42 -1.37
N TYR A 35 -12.92 -18.20 -1.72
CA TYR A 35 -12.08 -17.33 -0.93
C TYR A 35 -12.75 -15.98 -0.78
N ASN A 36 -12.56 -15.39 0.41
CA ASN A 36 -12.88 -14.01 0.67
C ASN A 36 -11.88 -13.08 0.00
N MET A 37 -12.32 -11.87 -0.32
CA MET A 37 -11.44 -10.77 -0.74
C MET A 37 -11.51 -9.66 0.31
N VAL A 38 -10.34 -9.23 0.78
CA VAL A 38 -10.23 -8.12 1.74
C VAL A 38 -9.74 -6.87 1.04
N TRP A 39 -10.24 -5.73 1.50
CA TRP A 39 -9.80 -4.39 1.10
C TRP A 39 -9.14 -3.72 2.29
N MET A 40 -7.93 -3.20 2.09
CA MET A 40 -7.20 -2.47 3.10
C MET A 40 -6.82 -1.10 2.57
N GLU A 41 -6.84 -0.09 3.43
CA GLU A 41 -6.45 1.28 3.08
C GLU A 41 -5.28 1.76 3.94
N LYS A 42 -4.44 2.63 3.38
CA LYS A 42 -3.47 3.44 4.13
C LYS A 42 -3.66 4.88 3.75
N ARG A 43 -3.96 5.72 4.74
CA ARG A 43 -4.09 7.16 4.53
C ARG A 43 -2.69 7.79 4.55
N ILE A 44 -2.29 8.38 3.43
CA ILE A 44 -0.94 8.96 3.23
C ILE A 44 -0.85 10.45 3.60
N ASN A 45 -1.98 11.12 3.80
CA ASN A 45 -2.05 12.51 4.22
C ASN A 45 -3.37 12.77 4.96
N THR A 46 -3.34 13.53 6.06
CA THR A 46 -4.53 13.91 6.81
C THR A 46 -5.02 15.30 6.45
N ASP A 47 -4.11 16.21 6.12
CA ASP A 47 -4.36 17.66 6.10
C ASP A 47 -3.61 18.32 4.93
N GLN A 48 -4.21 18.34 3.74
CA GLN A 48 -3.73 19.22 2.67
C GLN A 48 -4.70 19.37 1.50
N LYS A 49 -4.60 20.54 0.85
CA LYS A 49 -5.19 20.82 -0.45
C LYS A 49 -4.74 19.75 -1.44
N VAL A 50 -5.69 19.02 -2.03
CA VAL A 50 -5.41 17.97 -3.01
C VAL A 50 -4.78 18.62 -4.24
N LEU A 51 -3.54 18.26 -4.54
CA LEU A 51 -2.86 18.61 -5.79
C LEU A 51 -3.04 17.47 -6.80
N PRO A 52 -2.96 17.75 -8.12
CA PRO A 52 -2.94 16.70 -9.12
C PRO A 52 -1.83 15.69 -8.87
N VAL A 53 -2.14 14.41 -9.12
CA VAL A 53 -1.14 13.34 -9.09
C VAL A 53 -0.11 13.64 -10.17
N LYS A 54 1.15 13.53 -9.77
CA LYS A 54 2.33 13.78 -10.58
C LYS A 54 3.07 12.47 -10.77
N TRP A 55 3.44 12.14 -11.99
CA TRP A 55 4.11 10.87 -12.29
C TRP A 55 5.59 10.96 -11.97
N PHE A 56 6.19 9.85 -11.55
CA PHE A 56 7.60 9.81 -11.16
C PHE A 56 8.54 10.37 -12.25
N GLY A 57 8.26 10.08 -13.53
CA GLY A 57 9.07 10.56 -14.65
C GLY A 57 9.14 12.09 -14.79
N GLU A 58 8.11 12.80 -14.35
CA GLU A 58 8.04 14.27 -14.41
C GLU A 58 8.93 14.92 -13.33
N TYR A 59 9.31 14.14 -12.30
CA TYR A 59 10.01 14.63 -11.10
C TYR A 59 11.41 14.06 -10.92
N ARG A 60 11.91 13.24 -11.85
CA ARG A 60 13.17 12.49 -11.64
C ARG A 60 14.32 13.37 -11.13
N GLU A 61 14.60 14.48 -11.83
CA GLU A 61 15.69 15.38 -11.47
C GLU A 61 15.43 16.18 -10.17
N GLU A 62 14.18 16.51 -9.87
CA GLU A 62 13.81 17.20 -8.63
C GLU A 62 13.88 16.25 -7.42
N LEU A 63 13.43 15.00 -7.59
CA LEU A 63 13.52 13.94 -6.58
C LEU A 63 14.97 13.58 -6.28
N GLU A 64 15.81 13.42 -7.29
CA GLU A 64 17.24 13.16 -7.10
C GLU A 64 17.89 14.28 -6.29
N ARG A 65 17.55 15.55 -6.55
CA ARG A 65 18.00 16.69 -5.75
C ARG A 65 17.49 16.65 -4.30
N LEU A 66 16.20 16.36 -4.09
CA LEU A 66 15.61 16.27 -2.75
C LEU A 66 16.20 15.12 -1.93
N LEU A 67 16.49 13.98 -2.57
CA LEU A 67 17.09 12.83 -1.92
C LEU A 67 18.55 13.09 -1.52
N GLU A 68 19.32 13.79 -2.36
CA GLU A 68 20.69 14.19 -1.99
C GLU A 68 20.67 15.13 -0.78
N GLN A 69 19.77 16.12 -0.78
CA GLN A 69 19.58 17.04 0.35
C GLN A 69 19.21 16.29 1.63
N GLN A 70 18.28 15.33 1.57
CA GLN A 70 17.93 14.51 2.73
C GLN A 70 19.11 13.65 3.22
N ARG A 71 20.01 13.21 2.33
CA ARG A 71 21.19 12.44 2.75
C ARG A 71 22.21 13.33 3.46
N GLU A 72 22.45 14.53 2.94
CA GLU A 72 23.33 15.53 3.56
C GLU A 72 22.83 16.00 4.93
N GLU A 73 21.50 16.10 5.13
CA GLU A 73 20.91 16.48 6.43
C GLU A 73 20.96 15.37 7.49
N GLN A 74 21.22 14.12 7.09
CA GLN A 74 21.28 12.95 7.99
C GLN A 74 22.73 12.52 8.29
N GLU A 75 23.73 13.21 7.72
CA GLU A 75 25.17 13.08 8.01
C GLU A 75 25.63 14.14 9.03
#